data_AF-A0AA38L021-F1
#
_entry.id   AF-A0AA38L021-F1
#
_cell.length_a   1.000
_cell.length_b   1.000
_cell.length_c   1.000
_cell.angle_alpha   90.00
_cell.angle_beta   90.00
_cell.angle_gamma   90.00
#
_symmetry.space_group_name_H-M   'P 1'
#
loop_
_entity.id
_entity.type
_entity.pdbx_description
1 polymer ?
#
loop_
_entity_poly.entity_id
_entity_poly.type
_entity_poly.pdbx_seq_one_letter_code
_entity_poly.pdbx_strand_id
1 'polypeptide(L)' 'HLLKASARTFDFYYFVQEWPGSYCDTHRKCCSPETGLPSSDFHIHGLWPNMKDGSWPQYCAPHHVFNFSE' A
#
# COMPACT_ATOMS: atom_id res chain seq x y z
N HIS A 1 33.66 5.10 -2.10
CA HIS A 1 32.94 3.83 -1.95
C HIS A 1 31.45 4.06 -2.12
N LEU A 2 30.95 3.96 -3.35
CA LEU A 2 29.52 4.06 -3.62
C LEU A 2 28.86 2.80 -3.06
N LEU A 3 28.08 2.95 -1.99
CA LEU A 3 27.20 1.89 -1.50
C LEU A 3 26.17 1.63 -2.59
N LYS A 4 26.41 0.58 -3.37
CA LYS A 4 25.41 0.02 -4.28
C LYS A 4 24.28 -0.47 -3.38
N ALA A 5 23.21 0.31 -3.25
CA ALA A 5 21.96 -0.21 -2.72
C ALA A 5 21.61 -1.41 -3.62
N SER A 6 21.69 -2.63 -3.08
CA SER A 6 21.11 -3.77 -3.75
C SER A 6 19.63 -3.42 -3.90
N ALA A 7 19.20 -3.09 -5.11
CA ALA A 7 17.77 -2.95 -5.40
C ALA A 7 17.18 -4.31 -5.05
N ARG A 8 16.49 -4.40 -3.90
CA ARG A 8 15.80 -5.62 -3.52
C ARG A 8 14.81 -5.89 -4.64
N THR A 9 15.05 -6.99 -5.34
CA THR A 9 14.28 -7.34 -6.53
C THR A 9 12.93 -7.87 -6.11
N PHE A 10 11.92 -7.56 -6.90
CA PHE A 10 10.60 -8.17 -6.88
C PHE A 10 10.21 -8.46 -8.33
N ASP A 11 9.27 -9.37 -8.55
CA ASP A 11 8.94 -9.84 -9.89
C ASP A 11 7.83 -9.00 -10.56
N PHE A 12 6.84 -8.59 -9.78
CA PHE A 12 5.69 -7.82 -10.27
C PHE A 12 5.04 -7.00 -9.14
N TYR A 13 4.08 -6.14 -9.51
CA TYR A 13 3.25 -5.42 -8.55
C TYR A 13 1.83 -5.97 -8.55
N TYR A 14 1.25 -6.10 -7.36
CA TYR A 14 -0.19 -6.00 -7.23
C TYR A 14 -0.58 -4.53 -7.11
N PHE A 15 -1.44 -4.07 -8.02
CA PHE A 15 -2.18 -2.82 -7.87
C PHE A 15 -3.54 -3.14 -7.26
N VAL A 16 -3.69 -2.87 -5.97
CA VAL A 16 -4.85 -3.29 -5.19
C VAL A 16 -5.78 -2.11 -4.97
N GLN A 17 -7.05 -2.31 -5.33
CA GLN A 17 -8.13 -1.36 -5.14
C GLN A 17 -9.16 -1.95 -4.18
N GLU A 18 -9.81 -1.10 -3.40
CA GLU A 18 -10.78 -1.48 -2.37
C GLU A 18 -12.10 -0.74 -2.57
N TRP A 19 -13.21 -1.46 -2.37
CA TRP A 19 -14.55 -0.89 -2.36
C TRP A 19 -14.92 -0.44 -0.94
N PRO A 20 -15.11 0.88 -0.70
CA PRO A 20 -15.37 1.41 0.65
C PRO A 20 -16.62 0.84 1.31
N GLY A 21 -17.66 0.58 0.52
CA GLY A 21 -18.91 0.02 1.03
C GLY A 21 -18.69 -1.36 1.67
N SER A 22 -17.89 -2.23 1.05
CA SER A 22 -17.58 -3.55 1.59
C SER A 22 -16.65 -3.49 2.80
N TYR A 23 -15.79 -2.47 2.89
CA TYR A 23 -14.95 -2.27 4.06
C TYR A 23 -15.78 -1.84 5.29
N CYS A 24 -16.67 -0.86 5.09
CA CYS A 24 -17.43 -0.23 6.18
C CYS A 24 -18.70 -0.99 6.57
N ASP A 25 -19.26 -1.84 5.70
CA ASP A 25 -20.41 -2.70 6.00
C ASP A 25 -19.97 -4.05 6.63
N THR A 26 -19.15 -3.97 7.66
CA THR A 26 -18.71 -5.14 8.44
C THR A 26 -18.99 -4.91 9.92
N HIS A 27 -18.83 -5.94 10.75
CA HIS A 27 -18.90 -5.78 12.21
C HIS A 27 -17.76 -4.93 12.81
N ARG A 28 -16.82 -4.45 11.99
CA ARG A 28 -15.73 -3.57 12.41
C ARG A 28 -16.16 -2.12 12.27
N LYS A 29 -15.68 -1.28 13.20
CA LYS A 29 -15.90 0.17 13.10
C LYS A 29 -15.12 0.72 11.91
N CYS A 30 -15.78 1.52 11.09
CA CYS A 30 -15.19 2.33 10.02
C CYS A 30 -15.41 3.82 10.35
N CYS A 31 -14.42 4.65 10.06
CA CYS A 31 -14.46 6.11 10.24
C CYS A 31 -14.33 6.79 8.89
N SER A 32 -15.06 7.88 8.68
CA SER A 32 -14.86 8.74 7.51
C SER A 32 -13.62 9.61 7.70
N PRO A 33 -12.90 9.94 6.60
CA PRO A 33 -11.85 10.96 6.62
C PRO A 33 -12.36 12.33 7.10
N GLU A 34 -11.45 13.18 7.56
CA GLU A 34 -11.77 14.58 7.94
C GLU A 34 -12.29 15.41 6.77
N THR A 35 -11.95 15.03 5.54
CA THR A 35 -12.40 15.65 4.30
C THR A 35 -13.84 15.25 3.91
N GLY A 36 -14.49 14.37 4.68
CA GLY A 36 -15.86 13.93 4.48
C GLY A 36 -15.97 12.51 3.92
N LEU A 37 -17.20 12.12 3.57
CA LEU A 37 -17.47 10.82 2.95
C LEU A 37 -16.79 10.76 1.57
N PRO A 38 -16.01 9.71 1.29
CA PRO A 38 -15.41 9.58 -0.01
C PRO A 38 -16.46 9.20 -1.07
N SER A 39 -16.11 9.36 -2.36
CA SER A 39 -16.97 8.94 -3.47
C SER A 39 -17.29 7.45 -3.39
N SER A 40 -18.45 7.05 -3.93
CA SER A 40 -18.81 5.64 -4.13
C SER A 40 -18.07 5.07 -5.34
N ASP A 41 -16.75 5.01 -5.24
CA ASP A 41 -15.84 4.43 -6.23
C ASP A 41 -14.78 3.56 -5.54
N PHE A 42 -14.04 2.77 -6.32
CA PHE A 42 -12.87 2.06 -5.83
C PHE A 42 -11.77 3.05 -5.44
N HIS A 43 -11.12 2.80 -4.30
CA HIS A 43 -9.96 3.57 -3.87
C HIS A 43 -8.70 2.72 -3.88
N ILE A 44 -7.56 3.38 -3.97
CA ILE A 44 -6.26 2.73 -3.93
C ILE A 44 -6.02 2.23 -2.51
N HIS A 45 -5.91 0.90 -2.36
CA HIS A 45 -5.49 0.29 -1.10
C HIS A 45 -3.95 0.23 -1.04
N GLY A 46 -3.31 -0.13 -2.15
CA GLY A 46 -1.85 -0.12 -2.20
C GLY A 46 -1.26 -0.65 -3.50
N LEU A 47 0.05 -0.40 -3.64
CA LEU A 47 0.90 -0.94 -4.69
C LEU A 47 1.96 -1.82 -4.03
N TRP A 48 1.87 -3.14 -4.23
CA TRP A 48 2.63 -4.11 -3.44
C TRP A 48 3.62 -4.91 -4.30
N PRO A 49 4.94 -4.74 -4.09
CA PRO A 49 5.95 -5.61 -4.70
C PRO A 49 5.74 -7.07 -4.30
N ASN A 50 5.75 -8.00 -5.26
CA ASN A 50 5.53 -9.43 -5.03
C ASN A 50 6.48 -10.31 -5.84
N MET A 51 6.67 -11.54 -5.37
CA MET A 51 7.43 -12.60 -6.04
C MET A 51 6.48 -13.62 -6.68
N LYS A 52 6.91 -14.28 -7.76
CA LYS A 52 6.14 -15.34 -8.43
C LYS A 52 5.94 -16.60 -7.57
N ASP A 53 6.78 -16.79 -6.55
CA ASP A 53 6.66 -17.90 -5.58
C ASP A 53 5.61 -17.63 -4.48
N GLY A 54 4.95 -16.47 -4.51
CA GLY A 54 3.94 -16.06 -3.54
C GLY A 54 4.48 -15.35 -2.29
N SER A 55 5.80 -15.25 -2.14
CA SER A 55 6.41 -14.40 -1.11
C SER A 55 6.39 -12.91 -1.53
N TRP A 56 6.62 -12.02 -0.57
CA TRP A 56 6.70 -10.59 -0.87
C TRP A 56 7.73 -9.89 0.04
N PRO A 57 8.53 -8.95 -0.50
CA PRO A 57 9.39 -8.12 0.30
C PRO A 57 8.57 -7.03 1.01
N GLN A 58 8.88 -6.79 2.29
CA GLN A 58 8.27 -5.72 3.09
C GLN A 58 9.31 -5.06 4.00
N TYR A 59 9.06 -3.80 4.37
CA TYR A 59 9.95 -3.00 5.23
C TYR A 59 11.40 -2.96 4.72
N CYS A 60 11.58 -2.76 3.40
CA CYS A 60 12.88 -2.86 2.74
C CYS A 60 13.94 -1.86 3.20
N ALA A 61 13.50 -0.69 3.69
CA ALA A 61 14.37 0.37 4.19
C ALA A 61 13.77 0.94 5.48
N PRO A 62 13.94 0.28 6.63
CA PRO A 62 13.24 0.64 7.88
C PRO A 62 13.65 2.01 8.44
N HIS A 63 14.78 2.56 7.99
CA HIS A 63 15.24 3.90 8.36
C HIS A 63 14.84 4.98 7.33
N HIS A 64 14.25 4.59 6.20
CA HIS A 64 13.72 5.55 5.22
C HIS A 64 12.26 5.80 5.57
N VAL A 65 12.03 6.92 6.25
CA VAL A 65 10.69 7.33 6.66
C VAL A 65 9.97 8.01 5.51
N PHE A 66 8.63 7.94 5.52
CA PHE A 66 7.81 8.66 4.56
C PHE A 66 8.00 10.18 4.70
N ASN A 67 8.17 10.85 3.56
CA ASN A 67 8.33 12.31 3.49
C ASN A 67 7.16 12.89 2.69
N PHE A 68 6.32 13.71 3.33
CA PHE A 68 5.17 14.35 2.70
C PHE A 68 5.53 15.46 1.70
N SER A 69 6.79 15.93 1.70
CA SER A 69 7.22 17.11 0.95
C SER A 69 8.03 16.79 -0.31
N GLU A 70 8.33 15.51 -0.55
CA GLU A 70 8.83 15.02 -1.86
C GLU A 70 7.65 14.59 -2.73
#